data_AF-E3RNA0-F1
#
_entry.id   AF-E3RNA0-F1
#
_cell.length_a   1.000
_cell.length_b   1.000
_cell.length_c   1.000
_cell.angle_alpha   90.00
_cell.angle_beta   90.00
_cell.angle_gamma   90.00
#
_symmetry.space_group_name_H-M   'P 1'
#
loop_
_entity.id
_entity.type
_entity.pdbx_description
1 polymer ?
#
loop_
_entity_poly.entity_id
_entity_poly.type
_entity_poly.pdbx_seq_one_letter_code
_entity_poly.pdbx_strand_id
1 'polypeptide(L)'
;MDYTNHLRGISVAILIVLRPKDSKNERYTILTEQTRLNSYGTTFLGIPVGKLDEKTGDITGFAIEEIAGSARLKIRKEDTIDMTAMALEHSQYNEDLPPTLHMNPTTSDKQVSVLLWEKDMEWRDIESLKQRFGSERAEHGGQSTVRIHHFEALWREGARDAGTLAAWALYEGLSGSGRIEQRLYEIRAEQMQRRLREDRDDRSY
;
A
#
# COMPACT_ATOMS: atom_id res chain seq x y z
N MET A 1 -29.37 -18.58 15.64
CA MET A 1 -28.41 -17.46 15.49
C MET A 1 -27.04 -18.09 15.45
N ASP A 2 -26.55 -18.39 14.25
CA ASP A 2 -25.21 -18.92 14.06
C ASP A 2 -24.22 -17.76 14.16
N TYR A 3 -23.40 -17.78 15.21
CA TYR A 3 -22.25 -16.90 15.34
C TYR A 3 -21.11 -17.46 14.48
N THR A 4 -21.21 -17.30 13.16
CA THR A 4 -20.09 -17.55 12.25
C THR A 4 -19.07 -16.42 12.42
N ASN A 5 -18.14 -16.60 13.36
CA ASN A 5 -16.92 -15.82 13.44
C ASN A 5 -16.20 -15.89 12.09
N HIS A 6 -16.34 -14.84 11.27
CA HIS A 6 -15.52 -14.65 10.08
C HIS A 6 -14.12 -14.27 10.56
N LEU A 7 -13.24 -15.26 10.74
CA LEU A 7 -11.80 -15.02 10.79
C LEU A 7 -11.44 -14.30 9.48
N ARG A 8 -11.03 -13.03 9.53
CA ARG A 8 -10.79 -12.22 8.32
C ARG A 8 -9.44 -12.50 7.65
N GLY A 9 -8.70 -13.51 8.14
CA GLY A 9 -7.45 -13.98 7.56
C GLY A 9 -6.34 -12.93 7.57
N ILE A 10 -5.24 -13.26 6.88
CA ILE A 10 -4.15 -12.33 6.60
C ILE A 10 -4.58 -11.46 5.42
N SER A 11 -4.41 -10.15 5.56
CA SER A 11 -4.62 -9.16 4.48
C SER A 11 -3.32 -8.44 4.17
N VAL A 12 -3.26 -7.79 3.01
CA VAL A 12 -2.13 -6.93 2.64
C VAL A 12 -2.63 -5.51 2.45
N ALA A 13 -1.97 -4.55 3.07
CA ALA A 13 -2.19 -3.13 2.86
C ALA A 13 -0.99 -2.52 2.14
N ILE A 14 -1.22 -1.57 1.23
CA ILE A 14 -0.12 -0.91 0.51
C ILE A 14 -0.20 0.59 0.76
N LEU A 15 0.83 1.13 1.41
CA LEU A 15 1.10 2.56 1.42
C LEU A 15 1.68 2.95 0.07
N ILE A 16 0.94 3.77 -0.67
CA ILE A 16 1.35 4.29 -1.98
C ILE A 16 1.91 5.69 -1.77
N VAL A 17 3.18 5.91 -2.10
CA VAL A 17 3.83 7.23 -2.02
C VAL A 17 4.23 7.67 -3.43
N LEU A 18 3.69 8.80 -3.87
CA LEU A 18 4.01 9.42 -5.16
C LEU A 18 4.87 10.65 -4.90
N ARG A 19 6.07 10.70 -5.49
CA ARG A 19 6.96 11.86 -5.42
C ARG A 19 7.01 12.56 -6.78
N PRO A 20 6.65 13.85 -6.86
CA PRO A 20 6.92 14.64 -8.06
C PRO A 20 8.44 14.72 -8.29
N LYS A 21 8.91 14.40 -9.50
CA LYS A 21 10.35 14.45 -9.82
C LYS A 21 10.96 15.86 -9.70
N ASP A 22 10.15 16.88 -9.91
CA ASP A 22 10.50 18.29 -9.83
C ASP A 22 10.43 18.86 -8.40
N SER A 23 9.83 18.13 -7.44
CA SER A 23 9.72 18.55 -6.04
C SER A 23 10.10 17.42 -5.08
N LYS A 24 11.34 17.46 -4.59
CA LYS A 24 11.88 16.42 -3.69
C LYS A 24 11.18 16.33 -2.34
N ASN A 25 10.61 17.44 -1.87
CA ASN A 25 9.99 17.53 -0.54
C ASN A 25 8.49 17.25 -0.57
N GLU A 26 7.88 17.23 -1.76
CA GLU A 26 6.45 16.93 -1.89
C GLU A 26 6.22 15.44 -2.02
N ARG A 27 5.24 14.96 -1.28
CA ARG A 27 4.80 13.58 -1.32
C ARG A 27 3.29 13.55 -1.34
N TYR A 28 2.76 12.65 -2.14
CA TYR A 28 1.35 12.37 -2.22
C TYR A 28 1.09 10.91 -1.85
N THR A 29 -0.10 10.64 -1.36
CA THR A 29 -0.56 9.29 -1.05
C THR A 29 -1.93 9.05 -1.63
N ILE A 30 -2.24 7.78 -1.89
CA ILE A 30 -3.57 7.34 -2.30
C ILE A 30 -4.31 6.81 -1.07
N LEU A 31 -5.49 7.36 -0.82
CA LEU A 31 -6.44 6.88 0.18
C LEU A 31 -7.72 6.42 -0.50
N THR A 32 -8.34 5.43 0.11
CA THR A 32 -9.65 4.91 -0.30
C THR A 32 -10.67 5.27 0.77
N GLU A 33 -11.80 5.80 0.33
CA GLU A 33 -12.98 5.93 1.18
C GLU A 33 -13.60 4.55 1.37
N GLN A 34 -13.75 4.15 2.63
CA GLN A 34 -14.33 2.88 3.01
C GLN A 34 -15.51 3.14 3.93
N THR A 35 -16.70 2.67 3.55
CA THR A 35 -17.86 2.67 4.43
C THR A 35 -17.66 1.62 5.51
N ARG A 36 -17.79 2.00 6.78
CA ARG A 36 -17.75 1.07 7.92
C ARG A 36 -19.13 1.05 8.58
N LEU A 37 -20.02 0.22 8.03
CA LEU A 37 -21.41 0.10 8.49
C LEU A 37 -21.52 -0.13 10.01
N ASN A 38 -20.62 -0.95 10.57
CA ASN A 38 -20.60 -1.28 12.00
C ASN A 38 -20.18 -0.11 12.91
N SER A 39 -19.60 0.95 12.36
CA SER A 39 -19.12 2.12 13.10
C SER A 39 -20.05 3.33 12.96
N TYR A 40 -21.20 3.18 12.29
CA TYR A 40 -22.17 4.25 11.97
C TYR A 40 -21.53 5.47 11.25
N GLY A 41 -20.37 5.27 10.62
CA GLY A 41 -19.67 6.31 9.86
C GLY A 41 -19.59 5.93 8.38
N THR A 42 -19.86 6.90 7.52
CA THR A 42 -19.95 6.71 6.07
C THR A 42 -18.65 7.03 5.33
N THR A 43 -17.71 7.72 5.98
CA THR A 43 -16.49 8.19 5.34
C THR A 43 -15.29 7.94 6.26
N PHE A 44 -14.65 6.78 6.08
CA PHE A 44 -13.33 6.52 6.63
C PHE A 44 -12.32 6.52 5.50
N LEU A 45 -11.27 7.30 5.64
CA LEU A 45 -10.14 7.26 4.72
C LEU A 45 -9.11 6.30 5.26
N GLY A 46 -8.64 5.40 4.40
CA GLY A 46 -7.53 4.52 4.73
C GLY A 46 -6.77 4.08 3.49
N ILE A 47 -5.57 3.57 3.69
CA ILE A 47 -4.78 2.99 2.60
C ILE A 47 -5.53 1.82 1.94
N PRO A 48 -5.29 1.55 0.65
CA PRO A 48 -5.85 0.37 -0.01
C PRO A 48 -5.45 -0.92 0.71
N VAL A 49 -6.41 -1.85 0.81
CA VAL A 49 -6.21 -3.18 1.41
C VAL A 49 -6.79 -4.23 0.46
N GLY A 50 -5.99 -5.22 0.11
CA GLY A 50 -6.40 -6.40 -0.66
C GLY A 50 -6.62 -7.60 0.27
N LYS A 51 -7.58 -8.45 -0.08
CA LYS A 51 -7.91 -9.64 0.71
C LYS A 51 -7.18 -10.86 0.15
N LEU A 52 -7.12 -11.89 0.98
CA LEU A 52 -6.63 -13.22 0.61
C LEU A 52 -7.49 -13.84 -0.50
N ASP A 53 -6.85 -14.41 -1.52
CA ASP A 53 -7.43 -15.53 -2.27
C ASP A 53 -6.88 -16.84 -1.68
N GLU A 54 -7.77 -17.62 -1.06
CA GLU A 54 -7.42 -18.88 -0.39
C GLU A 54 -6.90 -19.96 -1.36
N LYS A 55 -6.97 -19.72 -2.68
CA LYS A 55 -6.72 -20.73 -3.71
C LYS A 55 -5.28 -20.79 -4.23
N THR A 56 -4.53 -19.70 -4.17
CA THR A 56 -3.26 -19.56 -4.93
C THR A 56 -2.00 -19.64 -4.06
N GLY A 57 -2.12 -19.45 -2.73
CA GLY A 57 -0.98 -19.42 -1.81
C GLY A 57 -0.07 -18.19 -1.94
N ASP A 58 -0.16 -17.41 -3.02
CA ASP A 58 0.53 -16.11 -3.18
C ASP A 58 -0.36 -14.95 -2.72
N ILE A 59 -0.45 -14.80 -1.39
CA ILE A 59 -1.24 -13.78 -0.70
C ILE A 59 -0.88 -12.37 -1.19
N THR A 60 0.41 -12.11 -1.35
CA THR A 60 0.93 -10.79 -1.67
C THR A 60 0.65 -10.40 -3.12
N GLY A 61 0.84 -11.32 -4.08
CA GLY A 61 0.63 -11.05 -5.50
C GLY A 61 -0.81 -10.65 -5.80
N PHE A 62 -1.78 -11.43 -5.32
CA PHE A 62 -3.19 -11.18 -5.55
C PHE A 62 -3.66 -9.86 -4.92
N ALA A 63 -3.27 -9.60 -3.67
CA ALA A 63 -3.65 -8.35 -3.00
C ALA A 63 -3.03 -7.11 -3.67
N ILE A 64 -1.81 -7.24 -4.23
CA ILE A 64 -1.21 -6.20 -5.05
C ILE A 64 -2.03 -5.97 -6.32
N GLU A 65 -2.52 -7.02 -6.99
CA GLU A 65 -3.36 -6.89 -8.18
C GLU A 65 -4.70 -6.22 -7.89
N GLU A 66 -5.37 -6.57 -6.80
CA GLU A 66 -6.62 -5.90 -6.37
C GLU A 66 -6.39 -4.41 -6.07
N ILE A 67 -5.32 -4.10 -5.35
CA ILE A 67 -4.95 -2.72 -5.02
C ILE A 67 -4.53 -1.96 -6.28
N ALA A 68 -3.74 -2.57 -7.15
CA ALA A 68 -3.34 -2.00 -8.45
C ALA A 68 -4.55 -1.70 -9.34
N GLY A 69 -5.52 -2.62 -9.39
CA GLY A 69 -6.77 -2.44 -10.12
C GLY A 69 -7.58 -1.26 -9.59
N SER A 70 -7.79 -1.19 -8.27
CA SER A 70 -8.55 -0.11 -7.64
C SER A 70 -7.83 1.25 -7.68
N ALA A 71 -6.52 1.27 -7.42
CA ALA A 71 -5.68 2.46 -7.50
C ALA A 71 -5.29 2.82 -8.94
N ARG A 72 -5.59 1.96 -9.92
CA ARG A 72 -5.29 2.14 -11.36
C ARG A 72 -3.83 2.37 -11.65
N LEU A 73 -2.99 1.74 -10.85
CA LEU A 73 -1.55 1.75 -10.96
C LEU A 73 -1.09 0.39 -11.44
N LYS A 74 0.07 0.34 -12.09
CA LYS A 74 0.77 -0.93 -12.34
C LYS A 74 1.76 -1.13 -11.20
N ILE A 75 1.41 -1.99 -10.26
CA ILE A 75 2.24 -2.34 -9.12
C ILE A 75 2.72 -3.77 -9.32
N ARG A 76 4.04 -3.96 -9.29
CA ARG A 76 4.67 -5.29 -9.31
C ARG A 76 5.11 -5.67 -7.91
N LYS A 77 5.05 -6.94 -7.56
CA LYS A 77 5.47 -7.44 -6.23
C LYS A 77 6.93 -7.14 -5.94
N GLU A 78 7.80 -7.25 -6.93
CA GLU A 78 9.22 -6.89 -6.83
C GLU A 78 9.48 -5.38 -6.66
N ASP A 79 8.49 -4.54 -6.93
CA ASP A 79 8.61 -3.08 -6.79
C ASP A 79 8.12 -2.59 -5.43
N THR A 80 7.69 -3.50 -4.54
CA THR A 80 7.20 -3.17 -3.19
C THR A 80 8.22 -3.52 -2.11
N ILE A 81 8.07 -2.88 -0.96
CA ILE A 81 8.88 -3.11 0.24
C ILE A 81 7.94 -3.59 1.34
N ASP A 82 8.18 -4.76 1.93
CA ASP A 82 7.45 -5.19 3.12
C ASP A 82 7.99 -4.48 4.36
N MET A 83 7.30 -3.40 4.75
CA MET A 83 7.71 -2.57 5.89
C MET A 83 7.55 -3.33 7.21
N THR A 84 6.56 -4.22 7.31
CA THR A 84 6.37 -5.09 8.47
C THR A 84 7.55 -6.02 8.66
N ALA A 85 7.93 -6.76 7.61
CA ALA A 85 9.07 -7.67 7.65
C ALA A 85 10.36 -6.90 7.95
N MET A 86 10.57 -5.79 7.26
CA MET A 86 11.73 -4.93 7.47
C MET A 86 11.85 -4.42 8.91
N ALA A 87 10.75 -3.99 9.53
CA ALA A 87 10.76 -3.56 10.93
C ALA A 87 11.10 -4.70 11.90
N LEU A 88 10.64 -5.92 11.63
CA LEU A 88 10.86 -7.10 12.48
C LEU A 88 12.27 -7.70 12.38
N GLU A 89 13.01 -7.47 11.29
CA GLU A 89 14.41 -7.93 11.12
C GLU A 89 15.35 -7.54 12.27
N HIS A 90 15.08 -6.42 12.95
CA HIS A 90 15.86 -5.91 14.07
C HIS A 90 15.09 -5.89 15.40
N SER A 91 13.93 -6.56 15.45
CA SER A 91 13.18 -6.70 16.70
C SER A 91 13.90 -7.67 17.64
N GLN A 92 14.06 -7.26 18.91
CA GLN A 92 14.55 -8.15 19.97
C GLN A 92 13.51 -9.23 20.34
N TYR A 93 12.25 -8.98 20.02
CA TYR A 93 11.11 -9.83 20.35
C TYR A 93 10.44 -10.30 19.06
N ASN A 94 11.19 -11.02 18.23
CA ASN A 94 10.67 -11.64 17.02
C ASN A 94 10.39 -13.12 17.28
N GLU A 95 9.13 -13.51 17.24
CA GLU A 95 8.70 -14.91 17.31
C GLU A 95 8.67 -15.53 15.92
N ASP A 96 8.57 -16.86 15.82
CA ASP A 96 8.42 -17.57 14.54
C ASP A 96 6.98 -17.42 14.01
N LEU A 97 6.62 -16.19 13.65
CA LEU A 97 5.30 -15.77 13.18
C LEU A 97 5.41 -15.02 11.84
N PRO A 98 4.35 -15.03 11.02
CA PRO A 98 4.31 -14.19 9.81
C PRO A 98 4.51 -12.71 10.16
N PRO A 99 5.27 -11.94 9.35
CA PRO A 99 5.53 -10.54 9.59
C PRO A 99 4.28 -9.70 9.31
N THR A 100 3.39 -9.61 10.30
CA THR A 100 2.08 -8.97 10.19
C THR A 100 1.80 -8.10 11.40
N LEU A 101 1.02 -7.04 11.19
CA LEU A 101 0.44 -6.26 12.26
C LEU A 101 -0.79 -6.96 12.82
N HIS A 102 -0.82 -7.12 14.15
CA HIS A 102 -1.97 -7.63 14.87
C HIS A 102 -2.84 -6.45 15.30
N MET A 103 -3.90 -6.19 14.53
CA MET A 103 -4.77 -5.02 14.69
C MET A 103 -5.56 -5.05 16.00
N ASN A 104 -5.79 -6.23 16.54
CA ASN A 104 -6.34 -6.45 17.87
C ASN A 104 -5.53 -7.56 18.55
N PRO A 105 -4.83 -7.29 19.67
CA PRO A 105 -4.02 -8.31 20.33
C PRO A 105 -4.85 -9.42 20.98
N THR A 106 -6.14 -9.19 21.27
CA THR A 106 -7.00 -10.18 21.93
C THR A 106 -7.79 -11.04 20.96
N THR A 107 -7.86 -10.67 19.68
CA THR A 107 -8.56 -11.43 18.64
C THR A 107 -7.64 -11.65 17.46
N SER A 108 -7.41 -12.92 17.09
CA SER A 108 -6.58 -13.29 15.93
C SER A 108 -7.27 -13.03 14.59
N ASP A 109 -8.33 -12.22 14.56
CA ASP A 109 -9.26 -12.17 13.44
C ASP A 109 -8.77 -11.26 12.31
N LYS A 110 -7.80 -10.38 12.54
CA LYS A 110 -7.24 -9.51 11.49
C LYS A 110 -5.74 -9.27 11.64
N GLN A 111 -4.98 -9.94 10.78
CA GLN A 111 -3.54 -9.73 10.58
C GLN A 111 -3.31 -8.97 9.28
N VAL A 112 -2.39 -8.00 9.26
CA VAL A 112 -2.13 -7.17 8.08
C VAL A 112 -0.63 -7.03 7.85
N SER A 113 -0.12 -7.51 6.71
CA SER A 113 1.21 -7.10 6.23
C SER A 113 1.09 -5.75 5.54
N VAL A 114 2.01 -4.83 5.87
CA VAL A 114 2.03 -3.49 5.31
C VAL A 114 3.20 -3.36 4.36
N LEU A 115 2.87 -3.15 3.09
CA LEU A 115 3.84 -2.89 2.05
C LEU A 115 3.92 -1.39 1.75
N LEU A 116 5.05 -0.98 1.20
CA LEU A 116 5.27 0.33 0.60
C LEU A 116 5.46 0.15 -0.91
N TRP A 117 4.81 1.01 -1.67
CA TRP A 117 5.13 1.26 -3.07
C TRP A 117 5.39 2.75 -3.26
N GLU A 118 6.65 3.11 -3.47
CA GLU A 118 7.08 4.51 -3.67
C GLU A 118 7.61 4.70 -5.09
N LYS A 119 7.11 5.72 -5.79
CA LYS A 119 7.55 6.06 -7.15
C LYS A 119 7.74 7.56 -7.35
N ASP A 120 8.82 7.89 -8.06
CA ASP A 120 9.01 9.20 -8.65
C ASP A 120 8.21 9.29 -9.96
N MET A 121 7.35 10.30 -10.08
CA MET A 121 6.45 10.50 -11.22
C MET A 121 6.52 11.94 -11.72
N GLU A 122 6.22 12.16 -13.01
CA GLU A 122 6.04 13.52 -13.51
C GLU A 122 4.81 14.14 -12.86
N TRP A 123 4.85 15.44 -12.56
CA TRP A 123 3.69 16.15 -11.98
C TRP A 123 2.42 15.94 -12.80
N ARG A 124 2.54 15.97 -14.14
CA ARG A 124 1.43 15.77 -15.07
C ARG A 124 0.77 14.39 -14.91
N ASP A 125 1.55 13.36 -14.58
CA ASP A 125 1.01 12.01 -14.38
C ASP A 125 0.23 11.94 -13.05
N ILE A 126 0.72 12.59 -12.00
CA ILE A 126 0.02 12.70 -10.71
C ILE A 126 -1.29 13.48 -10.88
N GLU A 127 -1.27 14.57 -11.64
CA GLU A 127 -2.46 15.37 -11.94
C GLU A 127 -3.48 14.59 -12.78
N SER A 128 -3.03 13.83 -13.77
CA SER A 128 -3.85 12.92 -14.56
C SER A 128 -4.54 11.87 -13.67
N LEU A 129 -3.82 11.28 -12.71
CA LEU A 129 -4.41 10.38 -11.71
C LEU A 129 -5.48 11.10 -10.86
N LYS A 130 -5.22 12.32 -10.39
CA LYS A 130 -6.19 13.13 -9.62
C LYS A 130 -7.48 13.35 -10.41
N GLN A 131 -7.38 13.74 -11.67
CA GLN A 131 -8.53 13.99 -12.55
C GLN A 131 -9.32 12.71 -12.79
N ARG A 132 -8.63 11.60 -13.09
CA ARG A 132 -9.25 10.29 -13.34
C ARG A 132 -10.03 9.76 -12.14
N PHE A 133 -9.54 9.97 -10.91
CA PHE A 133 -10.29 9.60 -9.71
C PHE A 133 -11.49 10.53 -9.46
N GLY A 134 -11.37 11.81 -9.83
CA GLY A 134 -12.44 12.80 -9.69
C GLY A 134 -13.63 12.56 -10.62
N SER A 135 -13.39 12.23 -11.89
CA SER A 135 -14.44 12.01 -12.89
C SER A 135 -15.35 10.82 -12.54
N GLU A 136 -14.78 9.75 -12.00
CA GLU A 136 -15.54 8.51 -11.76
C GLU A 136 -16.45 8.55 -10.55
N ARG A 137 -16.11 9.37 -9.56
CA ARG A 137 -17.03 9.66 -8.46
C ARG A 137 -18.34 10.26 -8.98
N ALA A 138 -18.25 11.11 -10.01
CA ALA A 138 -19.42 11.71 -10.64
C ALA A 138 -20.24 10.68 -11.44
N GLU A 139 -19.60 9.63 -11.98
CA GLU A 139 -20.23 8.64 -12.86
C GLU A 139 -20.82 7.43 -12.12
N HIS A 140 -20.17 6.92 -11.05
CA HIS A 140 -20.47 5.57 -10.52
C HIS A 140 -21.08 5.52 -9.12
N GLY A 141 -21.30 6.65 -8.44
CA GLY A 141 -22.21 6.82 -7.29
C GLY A 141 -22.08 5.90 -6.05
N GLY A 142 -21.19 4.89 -6.02
CA GLY A 142 -21.18 3.86 -4.99
C GLY A 142 -19.96 2.93 -4.91
N GLN A 143 -18.91 3.13 -5.73
CA GLN A 143 -17.63 2.43 -5.54
C GLN A 143 -16.73 3.20 -4.56
N SER A 144 -15.93 2.49 -3.76
CA SER A 144 -14.95 3.06 -2.81
C SER A 144 -14.18 4.19 -3.48
N THR A 145 -14.41 5.42 -3.03
CA THR A 145 -13.85 6.60 -3.69
C THR A 145 -12.35 6.66 -3.43
N VAL A 146 -11.55 6.58 -4.49
CA VAL A 146 -10.09 6.72 -4.41
C VAL A 146 -9.74 8.21 -4.45
N ARG A 147 -8.81 8.65 -3.61
CA ARG A 147 -8.36 10.05 -3.53
C ARG A 147 -6.86 10.14 -3.38
N ILE A 148 -6.29 11.16 -4.00
CA ILE A 148 -4.91 11.56 -3.75
C ILE A 148 -4.89 12.66 -2.69
N HIS A 149 -4.10 12.46 -1.64
CA HIS A 149 -3.88 13.40 -0.55
C HIS A 149 -2.39 13.77 -0.47
N HIS A 150 -2.09 14.92 0.16
CA HIS A 150 -0.72 15.17 0.62
C HIS A 150 -0.34 14.12 1.67
N PHE A 151 0.85 13.55 1.54
CA PHE A 151 1.34 12.55 2.47
C PHE A 151 1.42 13.10 3.89
N GLU A 152 1.79 14.38 4.04
CA GLU A 152 1.92 15.07 5.33
C GLU A 152 0.58 15.19 6.08
N ALA A 153 -0.54 15.03 5.39
CA ALA A 153 -1.87 15.01 6.00
C ALA A 153 -2.32 13.59 6.40
N LEU A 154 -1.60 12.54 6.01
CA LEU A 154 -1.99 11.13 6.17
C LEU A 154 -2.33 10.78 7.62
N TRP A 155 -1.50 11.19 8.58
CA TRP A 155 -1.71 10.92 10.00
C TRP A 155 -2.98 11.56 10.55
N ARG A 156 -3.46 12.65 9.94
CA ARG A 156 -4.68 13.35 10.36
C ARG A 156 -5.91 12.82 9.64
N GLU A 157 -5.86 12.71 8.31
CA GLU A 157 -7.01 12.28 7.49
C GLU A 157 -7.31 10.78 7.65
N GLY A 158 -6.26 9.97 7.84
CA GLY A 158 -6.33 8.52 8.07
C GLY A 158 -6.41 8.11 9.54
N ALA A 159 -6.51 9.06 10.48
CA ALA A 159 -6.38 8.82 11.92
C ALA A 159 -7.35 7.78 12.50
N ARG A 160 -8.49 7.56 11.84
CA ARG A 160 -9.53 6.61 12.25
C ARG A 160 -9.32 5.20 11.70
N ASP A 161 -8.31 4.97 10.88
CA ASP A 161 -7.93 3.66 10.37
C ASP A 161 -6.56 3.26 10.92
N ALA A 162 -6.55 2.29 11.83
CA ALA A 162 -5.33 1.90 12.52
C ALA A 162 -4.26 1.32 11.57
N GLY A 163 -4.66 0.68 10.45
CA GLY A 163 -3.70 0.16 9.47
C GLY A 163 -2.98 1.29 8.74
N THR A 164 -3.71 2.37 8.46
CA THR A 164 -3.17 3.60 7.89
C THR A 164 -2.18 4.28 8.81
N LEU A 165 -2.52 4.44 10.10
CA LEU A 165 -1.57 5.01 11.08
C LEU A 165 -0.35 4.12 11.31
N ALA A 166 -0.52 2.80 11.35
CA ALA A 166 0.60 1.88 11.46
C ALA A 166 1.53 1.96 10.23
N ALA A 167 0.96 2.05 9.02
CA ALA A 167 1.75 2.23 7.80
C ALA A 167 2.52 3.55 7.80
N TRP A 168 1.89 4.65 8.24
CA TRP A 168 2.56 5.93 8.40
C TRP A 168 3.71 5.84 9.42
N ALA A 169 3.48 5.25 10.59
CA ALA A 169 4.51 5.11 11.62
C ALA A 169 5.69 4.22 11.17
N LEU A 170 5.41 3.09 10.49
CA LEU A 170 6.44 2.25 9.90
C LEU A 170 7.25 3.01 8.85
N TYR A 171 6.57 3.75 7.97
CA TYR A 171 7.22 4.56 6.95
C TYR A 171 8.14 5.62 7.56
N GLU A 172 7.67 6.40 8.53
CA GLU A 172 8.47 7.45 9.18
C GLU A 172 9.67 6.84 9.93
N GLY A 173 9.47 5.74 10.67
CA GLY A 173 10.55 5.09 11.42
C GLY A 173 11.62 4.46 10.51
N LEU A 174 11.20 3.76 9.45
CA LEU A 174 12.13 3.14 8.50
C LEU A 174 12.83 4.17 7.61
N SER A 175 12.15 5.26 7.20
CA SER A 175 12.77 6.36 6.46
C SER A 175 13.76 7.12 7.35
N GLY A 176 13.40 7.38 8.62
CA GLY A 176 14.29 8.03 9.59
C GLY A 176 15.57 7.25 9.87
N SER A 177 15.57 5.93 9.65
CA SER A 177 16.76 5.08 9.74
C SER A 177 17.52 4.89 8.41
N GLY A 178 17.04 5.47 7.30
CA GLY A 178 17.65 5.37 5.97
C GLY A 178 17.39 4.05 5.24
N ARG A 179 16.58 3.14 5.82
CA ARG A 179 16.39 1.78 5.29
C ARG A 179 15.46 1.75 4.08
N ILE A 180 14.46 2.62 4.05
CA ILE A 180 13.59 2.76 2.88
C ILE A 180 14.39 3.27 1.68
N GLU A 181 15.23 4.30 1.88
CA GLU A 181 16.07 4.88 0.83
C GLU A 181 17.04 3.85 0.26
N GLN A 182 17.68 3.06 1.13
CA GLN A 182 18.55 1.96 0.73
C GLN A 182 17.78 0.94 -0.12
N ARG A 183 16.62 0.46 0.35
CA ARG A 183 15.86 -0.56 -0.38
C ARG A 183 15.30 -0.04 -1.70
N LEU A 184 14.89 1.23 -1.76
CA LEU A 184 14.47 1.87 -3.02
C LEU A 184 15.63 1.99 -4.01
N TYR A 185 16.85 2.23 -3.55
CA TYR A 185 18.04 2.22 -4.41
C TYR A 185 18.26 0.84 -5.04
N GLU A 186 18.18 -0.23 -4.25
CA GLU A 186 18.32 -1.61 -4.71
C GLU A 186 17.25 -1.95 -5.76
N ILE A 187 15.98 -1.66 -5.47
CA ILE A 187 14.85 -1.88 -6.40
C ILE A 187 15.06 -1.12 -7.71
N ARG A 188 15.51 0.14 -7.67
CA ARG A 188 15.80 0.94 -8.88
C ARG A 188 16.95 0.34 -9.69
N ALA A 189 17.99 -0.15 -9.02
CA ALA A 189 19.12 -0.81 -9.68
C ALA A 189 18.68 -2.11 -10.38
N GLU A 190 17.88 -2.93 -9.71
CA GLU A 190 17.30 -4.16 -10.28
C GLU A 190 16.40 -3.87 -11.49
N GLN A 191 15.56 -2.83 -11.41
CA GLN A 191 14.73 -2.37 -12.54
C GLN A 191 15.58 -1.93 -13.74
N MET A 192 16.66 -1.19 -13.50
CA MET A 192 17.57 -0.76 -14.56
C MET A 192 18.23 -1.96 -15.25
N GLN A 193 18.70 -2.93 -14.47
CA GLN A 193 19.31 -4.15 -15.04
C GLN A 193 18.30 -4.97 -15.85
N ARG A 194 17.05 -5.04 -15.40
CA ARG A 194 15.99 -5.75 -16.13
C ARG A 194 15.70 -5.12 -17.49
N ARG A 195 15.55 -3.79 -17.53
CA ARG A 195 15.37 -3.04 -18.79
C ARG A 195 16.53 -3.25 -19.75
N LEU A 196 17.76 -3.22 -19.26
CA LEU A 196 18.95 -3.48 -20.09
C LEU A 196 19.01 -4.89 -20.67
N ARG A 197 18.41 -5.89 -19.99
CA ARG A 197 18.31 -7.27 -20.51
C ARG A 197 17.23 -7.36 -21.59
N GLU A 198 16.05 -6.82 -21.32
CA GLU A 198 14.93 -6.76 -22.27
C GLU A 198 15.34 -6.06 -23.57
N ASP A 199 16.04 -4.92 -23.49
CA ASP A 199 16.55 -4.18 -24.66
C ASP A 199 17.62 -4.96 -25.47
N ARG A 200 18.34 -5.91 -24.85
CA ARG A 200 19.33 -6.75 -25.55
C ARG A 200 18.67 -7.90 -26.29
N ASP A 201 17.64 -8.48 -25.69
CA ASP A 201 16.88 -9.56 -26.28
C ASP A 201 16.06 -9.06 -27.49
N ASP A 202 15.50 -7.86 -27.42
CA ASP A 202 14.77 -7.21 -28.53
C ASP A 202 15.66 -6.80 -29.72
N ARG A 203 16.98 -6.60 -29.50
CA ARG A 203 17.95 -6.30 -30.56
C ARG A 203 18.58 -7.53 -31.20
N SER A 204 18.23 -8.72 -30.72
CA SER A 204 18.76 -10.01 -31.19
C SER A 204 17.83 -10.70 -32.20
N TYR A 205 16.75 -10.03 -32.63
CA TYR A 205 15.84 -10.42 -33.71
C TYR A 205 15.89 -9.40 -34.85
#